data_AF-A0A5N5B900-F1
#
_entry.id   AF-A0A5N5B900-F1
#
_cell.length_a   1.000
_cell.length_b   1.000
_cell.length_c   1.000
_cell.angle_alpha   90.00
_cell.angle_beta   90.00
_cell.angle_gamma   90.00
#
_symmetry.space_group_name_H-M   'P 1'
#
loop_
_entity.id
_entity.type
_entity.pdbx_description
1 polymer ?
#
loop_
_entity_poly.entity_id
_entity_poly.type
_entity_poly.pdbx_seq_one_letter_code
_entity_poly.pdbx_strand_id
1 'polypeptide(L)'
;MKKHLFTLTLSSVLAIPAVSHAEFKGGFADIGIHYLDWTSRTTEKSSTKSHKDDFGYLELEGGANFSWGEMYGFFDWENFYNDRHDKPGSEQRYTFKNTNRIYLGDTGFNLYLHAYGTYGSANRVNFHDDMFLYGIGYNFTGSGWWFKPFFAKRYTDQTYYTGDNGYVAGWVAGYSFMLGSEKFTLTNWNEYEFDRDATYAAGNGGKEGLNGAVALWWNTTSHITTGIQYRYADDKLGEDFYQDAIIYSIKFNF
;
A
#
# COMPACT_ATOMS: atom_id res chain seq x y z
N MET A 1 -48.05 26.45 -34.50
CA MET A 1 -47.94 26.60 -33.02
C MET A 1 -46.51 26.30 -32.65
N LYS A 2 -45.75 27.31 -32.21
CA LYS A 2 -45.09 27.40 -30.88
C LYS A 2 -44.41 26.09 -30.44
N LYS A 3 -43.19 26.03 -29.94
CA LYS A 3 -42.03 26.92 -29.72
C LYS A 3 -41.10 26.02 -28.84
N HIS A 4 -39.82 26.39 -28.74
CA HIS A 4 -38.85 25.97 -27.70
C HIS A 4 -38.08 24.68 -28.02
N LEU A 5 -36.88 24.76 -28.61
CA LEU A 5 -35.60 25.18 -28.00
C LEU A 5 -35.20 24.23 -26.87
N PHE A 6 -34.25 23.34 -27.14
CA PHE A 6 -33.19 23.01 -26.19
C PHE A 6 -31.94 22.61 -26.97
N THR A 7 -31.20 23.64 -27.38
CA THR A 7 -29.75 23.56 -27.53
C THR A 7 -29.22 23.14 -26.17
N LEU A 8 -28.97 21.84 -25.96
CA LEU A 8 -28.27 21.39 -24.77
C LEU A 8 -26.79 21.74 -24.97
N THR A 9 -26.47 22.95 -24.54
CA THR A 9 -25.13 23.47 -24.31
C THR A 9 -24.25 22.39 -23.69
N LEU A 10 -23.24 21.97 -24.45
CA LEU A 10 -22.05 21.27 -23.98
C LEU A 10 -21.23 22.24 -23.11
N SER A 11 -21.76 22.58 -21.94
CA SER A 11 -21.17 23.53 -20.99
C SER A 11 -20.82 22.90 -19.64
N SER A 12 -20.96 21.58 -19.50
CA SER A 12 -20.58 20.85 -18.28
C SER A 12 -19.12 20.40 -18.23
N VAL A 13 -18.31 20.67 -19.25
CA VAL A 13 -16.85 20.40 -19.24
C VAL A 13 -16.02 21.67 -18.99
N LEU A 14 -16.66 22.85 -18.92
CA LEU A 14 -15.99 24.14 -18.67
C LEU A 14 -16.14 24.66 -17.24
N ALA A 15 -16.62 23.82 -16.32
CA ALA A 15 -16.56 24.08 -14.88
C ALA A 15 -15.46 23.23 -14.22
N ILE A 16 -14.27 23.20 -14.83
CA ILE A 16 -13.04 23.10 -14.03
C ILE A 16 -12.86 24.53 -13.52
N PRO A 17 -13.21 24.86 -12.27
CA PRO A 17 -12.79 26.14 -11.72
C PRO A 17 -11.28 26.22 -11.92
N ALA A 18 -10.85 27.36 -12.46
CA ALA A 18 -9.48 27.71 -12.78
C ALA A 18 -8.47 26.89 -11.98
N VAL A 19 -7.53 26.25 -12.70
CA VAL A 19 -6.30 25.64 -12.18
C VAL A 19 -5.83 26.44 -10.96
N SER A 20 -6.33 26.09 -9.77
CA SER A 20 -5.69 26.48 -8.53
C SER A 20 -4.42 25.66 -8.62
N HIS A 21 -3.32 26.34 -8.92
CA HIS A 21 -2.01 25.73 -9.08
C HIS A 21 -1.90 24.60 -8.05
N ALA A 22 -1.67 23.38 -8.54
CA ALA A 22 -1.34 22.23 -7.74
C ALA A 22 -0.04 22.57 -7.01
N GLU A 23 -0.15 23.28 -5.89
CA GLU A 23 0.98 23.84 -5.19
C GLU A 23 1.64 22.68 -4.48
N PHE A 24 2.83 22.31 -4.94
CA PHE A 24 3.64 21.31 -4.28
C PHE A 24 4.02 21.82 -2.89
N LYS A 25 3.62 21.08 -1.86
CA LYS A 25 3.88 21.40 -0.45
C LYS A 25 5.12 20.70 0.09
N GLY A 26 5.56 19.63 -0.57
CA GLY A 26 6.73 18.86 -0.18
C GLY A 26 6.55 17.39 -0.48
N GLY A 27 7.65 16.65 -0.42
CA GLY A 27 7.66 15.23 -0.72
C GLY A 27 9.00 14.61 -0.36
N PHE A 28 9.08 13.31 -0.56
CA PHE A 28 10.30 12.53 -0.42
C PHE A 28 10.35 11.51 -1.54
N ALA A 29 11.56 11.05 -1.83
CA ALA A 29 11.81 9.88 -2.64
C ALA A 29 13.07 9.20 -2.10
N ASP A 30 13.09 7.88 -2.18
CA ASP A 30 14.23 7.08 -1.79
C ASP A 30 14.36 5.80 -2.63
N ILE A 31 15.56 5.23 -2.58
CA ILE A 31 15.84 3.88 -3.05
C ILE A 31 16.37 3.06 -1.88
N GLY A 32 15.85 1.84 -1.70
CA GLY A 32 16.16 0.99 -0.57
C GLY A 32 16.59 -0.41 -0.96
N ILE A 33 17.42 -1.01 -0.10
CA ILE A 33 17.66 -2.46 -0.07
C ILE A 33 17.03 -2.98 1.21
N HIS A 34 16.27 -4.05 1.07
CA HIS A 34 15.50 -4.65 2.14
C HIS A 34 15.70 -6.15 2.19
N TYR A 35 15.58 -6.74 3.38
CA TYR A 35 15.54 -8.18 3.60
C TYR A 35 14.36 -8.52 4.50
N LEU A 36 13.44 -9.34 4.00
CA LEU A 36 12.30 -9.86 4.73
C LEU A 36 12.63 -11.28 5.22
N ASP A 37 12.57 -11.43 6.54
CA ASP A 37 12.81 -12.65 7.30
C ASP A 37 11.48 -13.12 7.92
N TRP A 38 10.88 -14.16 7.34
CA TRP A 38 9.66 -14.76 7.86
C TRP A 38 9.98 -15.60 9.10
N THR A 39 9.08 -15.58 10.09
CA THR A 39 9.26 -16.48 11.24
C THR A 39 9.25 -17.94 10.81
N SER A 40 10.00 -18.79 11.51
CA SER A 40 10.07 -20.23 11.19
C SER A 40 8.70 -20.91 11.18
N ARG A 41 7.77 -20.43 12.03
CA ARG A 41 6.38 -20.88 12.02
C ARG A 41 5.68 -20.55 10.69
N THR A 42 5.90 -19.35 10.17
CA THR A 42 5.30 -18.90 8.92
C THR A 42 5.83 -19.69 7.73
N THR A 43 7.14 -19.91 7.65
CA THR A 43 7.75 -20.71 6.57
C THR A 43 7.34 -22.18 6.65
N GLU A 44 7.32 -22.77 7.84
CA GLU A 44 6.87 -24.16 8.06
C GLU A 44 5.41 -24.36 7.64
N LYS A 45 4.49 -23.51 8.13
CA LYS A 45 3.06 -23.67 7.84
C LYS A 45 2.69 -23.39 6.38
N SER A 46 3.38 -22.45 5.74
CA SER A 46 3.11 -22.11 4.32
C SER A 46 3.81 -23.02 3.31
N SER A 47 4.69 -23.92 3.77
CA SER A 47 5.56 -24.77 2.94
C SER A 47 4.85 -25.66 1.92
N THR A 48 3.54 -25.88 2.06
CA THR A 48 2.73 -26.73 1.18
C THR A 48 1.69 -25.96 0.36
N LYS A 49 1.55 -24.64 0.57
CA LYS A 49 0.54 -23.79 -0.07
C LYS A 49 1.16 -22.58 -0.74
N SER A 50 1.49 -21.52 0.01
CA SER A 50 2.05 -20.30 -0.58
C SER A 50 3.58 -20.28 -0.65
N HIS A 51 4.26 -21.27 -0.06
CA HIS A 51 5.72 -21.44 -0.10
C HIS A 51 6.48 -20.17 0.30
N LYS A 52 6.12 -19.54 1.43
CA LYS A 52 6.82 -18.34 1.89
C LYS A 52 8.24 -18.72 2.30
N ASP A 53 9.18 -17.95 1.80
CA ASP A 53 10.60 -18.05 2.09
C ASP A 53 11.17 -16.64 2.24
N ASP A 54 12.32 -16.53 2.90
CA ASP A 54 12.99 -15.26 3.11
C ASP A 54 13.51 -14.68 1.80
N PHE A 55 13.49 -13.37 1.67
CA PHE A 55 13.94 -12.73 0.44
C PHE A 55 14.45 -11.31 0.63
N GLY A 56 15.42 -10.95 -0.20
CA GLY A 56 15.83 -9.56 -0.39
C GLY A 56 15.05 -8.89 -1.52
N TYR A 57 14.85 -7.57 -1.40
CA TYR A 57 14.22 -6.76 -2.45
C TYR A 57 14.81 -5.37 -2.55
N LEU A 58 14.74 -4.80 -3.76
CA LEU A 58 15.04 -3.39 -4.03
C LEU A 58 13.73 -2.62 -4.08
N GLU A 59 13.65 -1.49 -3.40
CA GLU A 59 12.45 -0.63 -3.34
C GLU A 59 12.77 0.75 -3.91
N LEU A 60 11.88 1.28 -4.74
CA LEU A 60 11.78 2.71 -5.03
C LEU A 60 10.52 3.23 -4.35
N GLU A 61 10.67 4.14 -3.39
CA GLU A 61 9.55 4.70 -2.62
C GLU A 61 9.48 6.21 -2.81
N GLY A 62 8.28 6.77 -2.74
CA GLY A 62 8.11 8.22 -2.69
C GLY A 62 6.73 8.66 -2.26
N GLY A 63 6.67 9.90 -1.79
CA GLY A 63 5.43 10.57 -1.43
C GLY A 63 5.47 12.05 -1.77
N ALA A 64 4.33 12.60 -2.17
CA ALA A 64 4.20 14.01 -2.52
C ALA A 64 2.91 14.57 -1.94
N ASN A 65 3.00 15.78 -1.39
CA ASN A 65 1.88 16.53 -0.86
C ASN A 65 1.68 17.77 -1.74
N PHE A 66 0.42 18.04 -2.06
CA PHE A 66 -0.05 19.18 -2.82
C PHE A 66 -1.16 19.90 -2.07
N SER A 67 -1.50 21.11 -2.51
CA SER A 67 -2.67 21.84 -2.00
C SER A 67 -3.99 21.07 -2.17
N TRP A 68 -4.10 20.21 -3.18
CA TRP A 68 -5.32 19.45 -3.49
C TRP A 68 -5.33 18.01 -2.96
N GLY A 69 -4.21 17.51 -2.44
CA GLY A 69 -4.14 16.11 -2.04
C GLY A 69 -2.73 15.62 -1.73
N GLU A 70 -2.64 14.34 -1.40
CA GLU A 70 -1.39 13.63 -1.17
C GLU A 70 -1.34 12.33 -1.96
N MET A 71 -0.13 11.95 -2.36
CA MET A 71 0.18 10.77 -3.12
C MET A 71 1.32 10.04 -2.42
N TYR A 72 1.25 8.71 -2.38
CA TYR A 72 2.33 7.86 -1.93
C TYR A 72 2.42 6.64 -2.85
N GLY A 73 3.61 6.09 -3.04
CA GLY A 73 3.75 4.85 -3.77
C GLY A 73 5.13 4.23 -3.63
N PHE A 74 5.19 2.96 -4.01
CA PHE A 74 6.43 2.22 -4.09
C PHE A 74 6.43 1.24 -5.26
N PHE A 75 7.62 0.82 -5.64
CA PHE A 75 7.89 -0.30 -6.54
C PHE A 75 8.98 -1.19 -5.94
N ASP A 76 8.67 -2.47 -5.77
CA ASP A 76 9.60 -3.49 -5.29
C ASP A 76 10.00 -4.43 -6.42
N TRP A 77 11.30 -4.70 -6.50
CA TRP A 77 11.86 -5.84 -7.22
C TRP A 77 12.37 -6.86 -6.21
N GLU A 78 11.55 -7.87 -5.97
CA GLU A 78 11.79 -8.92 -4.99
C GLU A 78 12.56 -10.09 -5.62
N ASN A 79 13.41 -10.74 -4.81
CA ASN A 79 14.30 -11.83 -5.26
C ASN A 79 15.20 -11.41 -6.44
N PHE A 80 15.61 -10.15 -6.51
CA PHE A 80 16.35 -9.58 -7.66
C PHE A 80 17.69 -10.27 -7.96
N TYR A 81 18.25 -10.98 -6.98
CA TYR A 81 19.51 -11.74 -7.10
C TYR A 81 19.31 -13.17 -7.65
N ASN A 82 18.07 -13.64 -7.77
CA ASN A 82 17.77 -14.95 -8.36
C ASN A 82 17.60 -14.84 -9.87
N ASP A 83 17.90 -15.91 -10.61
CA ASP A 83 17.54 -16.00 -12.02
C ASP A 83 16.01 -16.04 -12.18
N ARG A 84 15.50 -15.49 -13.28
CA ARG A 84 14.06 -15.51 -13.56
C ARG A 84 13.60 -16.96 -13.81
N HIS A 85 12.73 -17.46 -12.95
CA HIS A 85 12.17 -18.81 -13.02
C HIS A 85 10.80 -18.90 -12.35
N ASP A 86 10.12 -20.03 -12.52
CA ASP A 86 8.76 -20.25 -12.02
C ASP A 86 8.71 -21.10 -10.73
N LYS A 87 9.80 -21.18 -9.95
CA LYS A 87 9.80 -21.85 -8.63
C LYS A 87 9.13 -20.96 -7.57
N PRO A 88 8.05 -21.42 -6.90
CA PRO A 88 7.40 -20.67 -5.83
C PRO A 88 8.34 -20.29 -4.68
N GLY A 89 8.07 -19.15 -4.04
CA GLY A 89 8.83 -18.59 -2.93
C GLY A 89 10.09 -17.82 -3.35
N SER A 90 10.79 -18.30 -4.38
CA SER A 90 12.10 -17.81 -4.81
C SER A 90 12.08 -17.11 -6.18
N GLU A 91 10.95 -17.10 -6.88
CA GLU A 91 10.81 -16.40 -8.14
C GLU A 91 11.02 -14.89 -7.96
N GLN A 92 11.51 -14.23 -9.02
CA GLN A 92 11.46 -12.77 -9.07
C GLN A 92 10.01 -12.31 -9.05
N ARG A 93 9.71 -11.32 -8.21
CA ARG A 93 8.39 -10.70 -8.12
C ARG A 93 8.51 -9.20 -8.27
N TYR A 94 7.47 -8.60 -8.84
CA TYR A 94 7.33 -7.16 -8.97
C TYR A 94 6.09 -6.73 -8.23
N THR A 95 6.26 -5.85 -7.26
CA THR A 95 5.16 -5.31 -6.47
C THR A 95 5.11 -3.80 -6.66
N PHE A 96 3.93 -3.22 -6.83
CA PHE A 96 3.75 -1.78 -6.83
C PHE A 96 2.56 -1.40 -5.97
N LYS A 97 2.63 -0.19 -5.41
CA LYS A 97 1.52 0.44 -4.71
C LYS A 97 1.45 1.91 -5.07
N ASN A 98 0.24 2.42 -5.17
CA ASN A 98 -0.03 3.84 -5.16
C ASN A 98 -1.27 4.12 -4.31
N THR A 99 -1.17 5.09 -3.42
CA THR A 99 -2.30 5.63 -2.66
C THR A 99 -2.43 7.11 -2.94
N ASN A 100 -3.67 7.57 -3.06
CA ASN A 100 -3.99 8.97 -3.27
C ASN A 100 -5.09 9.38 -2.30
N ARG A 101 -4.96 10.58 -1.75
CA ARG A 101 -6.01 11.25 -0.99
C ARG A 101 -6.28 12.59 -1.62
N ILE A 102 -7.44 12.72 -2.27
CA ILE A 102 -7.88 13.96 -2.91
C ILE A 102 -8.70 14.74 -1.90
N TYR A 103 -8.24 15.93 -1.50
CA TYR A 103 -8.84 16.70 -0.42
C TYR A 103 -10.22 17.25 -0.82
N LEU A 104 -11.16 17.14 0.11
CA LEU A 104 -12.51 17.70 0.00
C LEU A 104 -12.54 19.04 0.74
N GLY A 105 -11.89 20.04 0.13
CA GLY A 105 -11.63 21.35 0.73
C GLY A 105 -10.71 21.26 1.96
N ASP A 106 -10.66 22.33 2.74
CA ASP A 106 -9.81 22.44 3.93
C ASP A 106 -10.45 21.80 5.18
N THR A 107 -10.98 20.59 5.05
CA THR A 107 -11.76 19.90 6.10
C THR A 107 -11.05 18.71 6.73
N GLY A 108 -9.93 18.26 6.14
CA GLY A 108 -9.28 17.00 6.47
C GLY A 108 -9.91 15.77 5.80
N PHE A 109 -11.17 15.85 5.35
CA PHE A 109 -11.80 14.77 4.56
C PHE A 109 -11.17 14.65 3.18
N ASN A 110 -11.11 13.42 2.67
CA ASN A 110 -10.56 13.11 1.37
C ASN A 110 -11.28 11.95 0.67
N LEU A 111 -11.27 11.96 -0.67
CA LEU A 111 -11.47 10.75 -1.46
C LEU A 111 -10.20 9.92 -1.38
N TYR A 112 -10.33 8.66 -0.97
CA TYR A 112 -9.22 7.73 -0.85
C TYR A 112 -9.21 6.78 -2.05
N LEU A 113 -8.05 6.66 -2.70
CA LEU A 113 -7.79 5.72 -3.78
C LEU A 113 -6.53 4.92 -3.45
N HIS A 114 -6.54 3.62 -3.74
CA HIS A 114 -5.40 2.73 -3.54
C HIS A 114 -5.36 1.74 -4.70
N ALA A 115 -4.29 1.75 -5.48
CA ALA A 115 -3.98 0.70 -6.44
C ALA A 115 -2.77 -0.09 -5.95
N TYR A 116 -2.86 -1.41 -5.98
CA TYR A 116 -1.79 -2.33 -5.64
C TYR A 116 -1.75 -3.43 -6.68
N GLY A 117 -0.55 -3.88 -7.03
CA GLY A 117 -0.34 -5.01 -7.91
C GLY A 117 0.90 -5.77 -7.50
N THR A 118 0.82 -7.09 -7.42
CA THR A 118 1.99 -7.96 -7.29
C THR A 118 1.91 -9.08 -8.31
N TYR A 119 3.03 -9.34 -8.97
CA TYR A 119 3.12 -10.35 -10.04
C TYR A 119 4.32 -11.24 -9.77
N GLY A 120 4.05 -12.53 -9.58
CA GLY A 120 5.07 -13.56 -9.51
C GLY A 120 5.33 -14.21 -10.87
N SER A 121 6.48 -14.88 -10.97
CA SER A 121 6.91 -15.75 -12.07
C SER A 121 7.03 -15.05 -13.43
N ALA A 122 7.77 -15.63 -14.36
CA ALA A 122 7.94 -15.01 -15.67
C ALA A 122 6.64 -14.94 -16.47
N ASN A 123 5.83 -15.98 -16.32
CA ASN A 123 4.65 -16.26 -17.12
C ASN A 123 3.35 -16.13 -16.32
N ARG A 124 3.39 -15.49 -15.13
CA ARG A 124 2.25 -15.31 -14.20
C ARG A 124 1.58 -16.62 -13.77
N VAL A 125 2.33 -17.72 -13.72
CA VAL A 125 1.84 -19.07 -13.43
C VAL A 125 1.56 -19.25 -11.93
N ASN A 126 2.38 -18.65 -11.07
CA ASN A 126 2.24 -18.84 -9.61
C ASN A 126 1.11 -17.98 -9.06
N PHE A 127 1.25 -16.67 -9.13
CA PHE A 127 0.20 -15.75 -8.73
C PHE A 127 0.34 -14.36 -9.33
N HIS A 128 -0.80 -13.67 -9.39
CA HIS A 128 -0.89 -12.22 -9.40
C HIS A 128 -2.00 -11.80 -8.44
N ASP A 129 -1.89 -10.60 -7.87
CA ASP A 129 -2.94 -9.97 -7.08
C ASP A 129 -2.95 -8.46 -7.38
N ASP A 130 -3.98 -8.04 -8.09
CA ASP A 130 -4.31 -6.65 -8.36
C ASP A 130 -5.48 -6.23 -7.47
N MET A 131 -5.30 -5.12 -6.75
CA MET A 131 -6.29 -4.59 -5.83
C MET A 131 -6.52 -3.12 -6.09
N PHE A 132 -7.79 -2.74 -6.19
CA PHE A 132 -8.23 -1.35 -6.22
C PHE A 132 -9.17 -1.06 -5.06
N LEU A 133 -8.80 -0.10 -4.21
CA LEU A 133 -9.67 0.44 -3.17
C LEU A 133 -10.09 1.85 -3.53
N TYR A 134 -11.37 2.14 -3.34
CA TYR A 134 -11.94 3.47 -3.50
C TYR A 134 -12.92 3.77 -2.37
N GLY A 135 -12.82 4.95 -1.79
CA GLY A 135 -13.66 5.33 -0.67
C GLY A 135 -13.32 6.70 -0.11
N ILE A 136 -13.42 6.82 1.21
CA ILE A 136 -13.21 8.07 1.93
C ILE A 136 -12.14 7.91 3.00
N GLY A 137 -11.46 9.01 3.31
CA GLY A 137 -10.51 9.08 4.40
C GLY A 137 -10.59 10.41 5.11
N TYR A 138 -9.86 10.49 6.23
CA TYR A 138 -9.70 11.71 6.99
C TYR A 138 -8.24 11.84 7.43
N ASN A 139 -7.70 13.05 7.40
CA ASN A 139 -6.34 13.32 7.84
C ASN A 139 -6.35 13.98 9.23
N PHE A 140 -5.92 13.25 10.25
CA PHE A 140 -5.53 13.83 11.53
C PHE A 140 -4.03 14.10 11.51
N THR A 141 -3.64 15.36 11.68
CA THR A 141 -2.24 15.77 11.72
C THR A 141 -2.01 16.68 12.91
N GLY A 142 -0.82 16.58 13.49
CA GLY A 142 -0.35 17.47 14.53
C GLY A 142 1.16 17.61 14.48
N SER A 143 1.73 18.27 15.49
CA SER A 143 3.18 18.49 15.55
C SER A 143 3.93 17.17 15.66
N GLY A 144 4.54 16.73 14.55
CA GLY A 144 5.36 15.52 14.49
C GLY A 144 4.58 14.20 14.42
N TRP A 145 3.24 14.22 14.35
CA TRP A 145 2.45 13.00 14.21
C TRP A 145 1.35 13.11 13.16
N TRP A 146 0.95 11.97 12.62
CA TRP A 146 -0.20 11.84 11.75
C TRP A 146 -0.94 10.53 12.01
N PHE A 147 -2.25 10.56 11.81
CA PHE A 147 -3.12 9.39 11.76
C PHE A 147 -4.15 9.62 10.65
N LYS A 148 -4.13 8.74 9.65
CA LYS A 148 -4.91 8.91 8.42
C LYS A 148 -5.77 7.67 8.18
N PRO A 149 -6.92 7.52 8.85
CA PRO A 149 -7.83 6.42 8.59
C PRO A 149 -8.49 6.55 7.22
N PHE A 150 -8.97 5.43 6.71
CA PHE A 150 -9.80 5.34 5.52
C PHE A 150 -10.79 4.16 5.63
N PHE A 151 -11.86 4.27 4.86
CA PHE A 151 -12.83 3.23 4.63
C PHE A 151 -13.10 3.16 3.13
N ALA A 152 -12.93 1.98 2.54
CA ALA A 152 -13.00 1.82 1.09
C ALA A 152 -13.68 0.52 0.68
N LYS A 153 -14.36 0.55 -0.48
CA LYS A 153 -14.79 -0.66 -1.18
C LYS A 153 -13.61 -1.23 -1.95
N ARG A 154 -13.55 -2.56 -2.04
CA ARG A 154 -12.48 -3.30 -2.72
C ARG A 154 -12.97 -3.91 -4.02
N TYR A 155 -12.17 -3.77 -5.06
CA TYR A 155 -12.19 -4.62 -6.25
C TYR A 155 -10.87 -5.39 -6.32
N THR A 156 -10.95 -6.66 -6.69
CA THR A 156 -9.80 -7.55 -6.79
C THR A 156 -9.77 -8.22 -8.15
N ASP A 157 -8.58 -8.33 -8.73
CA ASP A 157 -8.25 -9.23 -9.82
C ASP A 157 -7.02 -10.05 -9.42
N GLN A 158 -7.27 -11.29 -9.00
CA GLN A 158 -6.27 -12.23 -8.51
C GLN A 158 -6.40 -13.53 -9.33
N THR A 159 -5.35 -14.35 -9.38
CA THR A 159 -5.30 -15.65 -10.08
C THR A 159 -6.57 -16.50 -10.01
N TYR A 160 -7.27 -16.53 -8.87
CA TYR A 160 -8.44 -17.37 -8.65
C TYR A 160 -9.74 -16.59 -8.42
N TYR A 161 -9.70 -15.25 -8.55
CA TYR A 161 -10.86 -14.40 -8.26
C TYR A 161 -10.78 -13.05 -8.95
N THR A 162 -11.84 -12.67 -9.66
CA THR A 162 -12.00 -11.32 -10.21
C THR A 162 -13.38 -10.78 -9.83
N GLY A 163 -13.43 -9.61 -9.18
CA GLY A 163 -14.69 -8.94 -8.86
C GLY A 163 -14.64 -8.02 -7.64
N ASP A 164 -15.82 -7.50 -7.29
CA ASP A 164 -16.04 -6.77 -6.03
C ASP A 164 -15.75 -7.69 -4.83
N ASN A 165 -15.00 -7.22 -3.84
CA ASN A 165 -14.48 -8.09 -2.78
C ASN A 165 -14.58 -7.44 -1.39
N GLY A 166 -15.79 -7.05 -1.02
CA GLY A 166 -16.08 -6.47 0.28
C GLY A 166 -15.45 -5.09 0.49
N TYR A 167 -14.99 -4.85 1.71
CA TYR A 167 -14.55 -3.54 2.17
C TYR A 167 -13.24 -3.63 2.96
N VAL A 168 -12.56 -2.49 3.05
CA VAL A 168 -11.33 -2.32 3.82
C VAL A 168 -11.46 -1.10 4.71
N ALA A 169 -11.27 -1.30 6.01
CA ALA A 169 -11.01 -0.24 6.97
C ALA A 169 -9.51 -0.27 7.28
N GLY A 170 -8.82 0.85 7.10
CA GLY A 170 -7.38 0.89 7.29
C GLY A 170 -6.88 2.27 7.71
N TRP A 171 -5.59 2.35 8.00
CA TRP A 171 -4.94 3.59 8.35
C TRP A 171 -3.45 3.59 8.05
N VAL A 172 -2.90 4.79 7.96
CA VAL A 172 -1.46 5.03 8.09
C VAL A 172 -1.24 6.03 9.21
N ALA A 173 -0.32 5.72 10.11
CA ALA A 173 0.03 6.51 11.26
C ALA A 173 1.54 6.69 11.34
N GLY A 174 1.98 7.76 11.96
CA GLY A 174 3.38 7.91 12.32
C GLY A 174 3.64 9.02 13.31
N TYR A 175 4.82 8.94 13.90
CA TYR A 175 5.31 9.86 14.93
C TYR A 175 6.82 10.02 14.81
N SER A 176 7.27 11.23 14.57
CA SER A 176 8.67 11.60 14.53
C SER A 176 9.11 12.16 15.89
N PHE A 177 10.24 11.68 16.39
CA PHE A 177 10.78 12.07 17.70
C PHE A 177 12.31 12.11 17.69
N MET A 178 12.85 12.76 18.73
CA MET A 178 14.29 12.80 18.99
C MET A 178 14.63 11.86 20.15
N LEU A 179 15.70 11.08 20.00
CA LEU A 179 16.34 10.40 21.12
C LEU A 179 17.78 10.91 21.22
N GLY A 180 18.01 11.85 22.14
CA GLY A 180 19.26 12.61 22.15
C GLY A 180 19.37 13.52 20.91
N SER A 181 20.47 13.42 20.16
CA SER A 181 20.68 14.12 18.89
C SER A 181 20.12 13.39 17.68
N GLU A 182 19.63 12.17 17.86
CA GLU A 182 19.24 11.28 16.77
C GLU A 182 17.75 11.40 16.44
N LYS A 183 17.44 11.37 15.14
CA LYS A 183 16.09 11.54 14.59
C LYS A 183 15.46 10.18 14.29
N PHE A 184 14.30 9.91 14.88
CA PHE A 184 13.55 8.69 14.67
C PHE A 184 12.15 8.96 14.14
N THR A 185 11.61 8.00 13.39
CA THR A 185 10.21 7.97 13.00
C THR A 185 9.65 6.59 13.30
N LEU A 186 8.59 6.54 14.10
CA LEU A 186 7.74 5.35 14.24
C LEU A 186 6.61 5.45 13.22
N THR A 187 6.37 4.40 12.46
CA THR A 187 5.26 4.34 11.49
C THR A 187 4.45 3.07 11.68
N ASN A 188 3.17 3.14 11.34
CA ASN A 188 2.30 1.98 11.28
C ASN A 188 1.33 2.13 10.12
N TRP A 189 1.17 1.06 9.33
CA TRP A 189 0.04 0.92 8.43
C TRP A 189 -0.71 -0.37 8.77
N ASN A 190 -2.02 -0.36 8.56
CA ASN A 190 -2.89 -1.50 8.83
C ASN A 190 -4.10 -1.46 7.90
N GLU A 191 -4.51 -2.62 7.41
CA GLU A 191 -5.70 -2.82 6.60
C GLU A 191 -6.44 -4.03 7.14
N TYR A 192 -7.68 -3.81 7.56
CA TYR A 192 -8.62 -4.84 7.96
C TYR A 192 -9.69 -4.97 6.88
N GLU A 193 -9.81 -6.18 6.35
CA GLU A 193 -10.76 -6.56 5.30
C GLU A 193 -11.94 -7.28 5.93
N PHE A 194 -13.14 -7.02 5.44
CA PHE A 194 -14.35 -7.69 5.91
C PHE A 194 -15.39 -7.78 4.79
N ASP A 195 -16.34 -8.70 4.95
CA ASP A 195 -17.35 -9.04 3.94
C ASP A 195 -16.74 -9.40 2.57
N ARG A 196 -15.59 -10.08 2.57
CA ARG A 196 -14.93 -10.56 1.34
C ARG A 196 -15.87 -11.47 0.54
N ASP A 197 -15.68 -11.57 -0.77
CA ASP A 197 -16.45 -12.55 -1.55
C ASP A 197 -16.15 -13.98 -1.08
N ALA A 198 -17.14 -14.88 -1.15
CA ALA A 198 -16.96 -16.25 -0.67
C ALA A 198 -15.88 -17.02 -1.44
N THR A 199 -15.74 -16.75 -2.74
CA THR A 199 -14.74 -17.37 -3.61
C THR A 199 -13.34 -16.88 -3.24
N TYR A 200 -13.19 -15.57 -3.03
CA TYR A 200 -11.94 -14.99 -2.54
C TYR A 200 -11.57 -15.51 -1.14
N ALA A 201 -12.56 -15.54 -0.25
CA ALA A 201 -12.42 -15.99 1.14
C ALA A 201 -11.91 -17.43 1.25
N ALA A 202 -12.36 -18.33 0.38
CA ALA A 202 -11.95 -19.73 0.38
C ALA A 202 -10.43 -19.91 0.20
N GLY A 203 -9.76 -19.00 -0.50
CA GLY A 203 -8.31 -19.02 -0.69
C GLY A 203 -7.51 -18.30 0.41
N ASN A 204 -8.15 -17.41 1.18
CA ASN A 204 -7.52 -16.42 2.04
C ASN A 204 -8.04 -16.47 3.50
N GLY A 205 -8.40 -17.64 4.01
CA GLY A 205 -8.70 -17.82 5.44
C GLY A 205 -10.09 -17.41 5.92
N GLY A 206 -10.84 -16.65 5.13
CA GLY A 206 -12.23 -16.35 5.46
C GLY A 206 -12.75 -15.01 4.95
N LYS A 207 -13.92 -14.64 5.49
CA LYS A 207 -14.65 -13.40 5.15
C LYS A 207 -14.01 -12.13 5.72
N GLU A 208 -13.06 -12.31 6.63
CA GLU A 208 -12.31 -11.24 7.29
C GLU A 208 -10.82 -11.56 7.20
N GLY A 209 -9.99 -10.53 7.33
CA GLY A 209 -8.56 -10.71 7.57
C GLY A 209 -7.82 -9.39 7.65
N LEU A 210 -6.54 -9.47 7.95
CA LEU A 210 -5.73 -8.35 8.40
C LEU A 210 -4.36 -8.40 7.73
N ASN A 211 -3.80 -7.24 7.43
CA ASN A 211 -2.35 -7.10 7.27
C ASN A 211 -1.89 -5.70 7.70
N GLY A 212 -0.64 -5.62 8.09
CA GLY A 212 -0.06 -4.37 8.51
C GLY A 212 1.42 -4.48 8.80
N ALA A 213 1.99 -3.36 9.19
CA ALA A 213 3.33 -3.35 9.76
C ALA A 213 3.52 -2.20 10.73
N VAL A 214 4.46 -2.37 11.66
CA VAL A 214 4.99 -1.29 12.50
C VAL A 214 6.47 -1.19 12.23
N ALA A 215 6.97 0.00 11.93
CA ALA A 215 8.38 0.22 11.60
C ALA A 215 8.98 1.36 12.42
N LEU A 216 10.19 1.12 12.92
CA LEU A 216 11.04 2.14 13.53
C LEU A 216 12.16 2.49 12.54
N TRP A 217 12.21 3.77 12.17
CA TRP A 217 13.17 4.33 11.24
C TRP A 217 14.14 5.23 11.98
N TRP A 218 15.44 5.04 11.78
CA TRP A 218 16.50 5.94 12.18
C TRP A 218 16.98 6.75 10.98
N ASN A 219 16.71 8.06 11.02
CA ASN A 219 17.12 9.00 9.99
C ASN A 219 18.57 9.44 10.29
N THR A 220 19.50 8.54 9.99
CA THR A 220 20.92 8.60 10.36
C THR A 220 21.59 9.86 9.84
N THR A 221 21.28 10.24 8.60
CA THR A 221 21.73 11.48 7.96
C THR A 221 20.58 12.06 7.11
N SER A 222 20.81 13.17 6.42
CA SER A 222 19.84 13.66 5.42
C SER A 222 19.64 12.69 4.25
N HIS A 223 20.60 11.80 3.99
CA HIS A 223 20.59 10.91 2.82
C HIS A 223 20.48 9.43 3.17
N ILE A 224 20.54 9.05 4.45
CA ILE A 224 20.52 7.65 4.86
C ILE A 224 19.47 7.47 5.95
N THR A 225 18.57 6.53 5.70
CA THR A 225 17.59 6.04 6.68
C THR A 225 17.78 4.53 6.83
N THR A 226 17.84 4.05 8.06
CA THR A 226 17.84 2.62 8.36
C THR A 226 16.59 2.27 9.16
N GLY A 227 16.10 1.05 9.07
CA GLY A 227 14.88 0.68 9.79
C GLY A 227 14.68 -0.80 10.00
N ILE A 228 13.86 -1.08 11.01
CA ILE A 228 13.35 -2.41 11.32
C ILE A 228 11.83 -2.32 11.31
N GLN A 229 11.19 -3.23 10.59
CA GLN A 229 9.74 -3.31 10.48
C GLN A 229 9.26 -4.70 10.91
N TYR A 230 8.30 -4.74 11.83
CA TYR A 230 7.51 -5.94 12.13
C TYR A 230 6.30 -5.97 11.20
N ARG A 231 6.26 -6.96 10.30
CA ARG A 231 5.15 -7.21 9.38
C ARG A 231 4.27 -8.30 9.96
N TYR A 232 2.96 -8.13 9.85
CA TYR A 232 1.97 -9.11 10.29
C TYR A 232 0.82 -9.23 9.28
N ALA A 233 0.25 -10.43 9.20
CA ALA A 233 -0.95 -10.71 8.43
C ALA A 233 -1.73 -11.86 9.09
N ASP A 234 -3.05 -11.85 8.99
CA ASP A 234 -3.91 -12.94 9.46
C ASP A 234 -5.05 -13.13 8.47
N ASP A 235 -5.37 -14.37 8.13
CA ASP A 235 -6.34 -14.71 7.07
C ASP A 235 -6.13 -13.84 5.81
N LYS A 236 -4.89 -13.79 5.33
CA LYS A 236 -4.47 -12.96 4.19
C LYS A 236 -3.18 -13.52 3.58
N LEU A 237 -2.78 -13.00 2.42
CA LEU A 237 -1.58 -13.43 1.68
C LEU A 237 -1.60 -14.92 1.31
N GLY A 238 -2.79 -15.44 0.98
CA GLY A 238 -2.99 -16.83 0.58
C GLY A 238 -2.99 -17.84 1.73
N GLU A 239 -3.11 -17.41 2.99
CA GLU A 239 -3.08 -18.30 4.16
C GLU A 239 -4.25 -18.05 5.11
N ASP A 240 -4.57 -19.04 5.95
CA ASP A 240 -5.67 -19.06 6.94
C ASP A 240 -5.18 -18.99 8.39
N PHE A 241 -4.03 -18.33 8.57
CA PHE A 241 -3.38 -18.22 9.86
C PHE A 241 -2.51 -16.98 9.97
N TYR A 242 -2.19 -16.63 11.21
CA TYR A 242 -1.30 -15.52 11.55
C TYR A 242 0.13 -15.75 11.07
N GLN A 243 0.60 -14.84 10.22
CA GLN A 243 1.93 -14.79 9.63
C GLN A 243 2.65 -13.53 10.13
N ASP A 244 3.95 -13.65 10.36
CA ASP A 244 4.77 -12.51 10.73
C ASP A 244 6.22 -12.61 10.24
N ALA A 245 6.83 -11.45 10.08
CA ALA A 245 8.19 -11.27 9.60
C ALA A 245 8.86 -10.03 10.17
N ILE A 246 10.18 -10.01 10.14
CA ILE A 246 10.99 -8.81 10.33
C ILE A 246 11.56 -8.37 8.98
N ILE A 247 11.49 -7.07 8.70
CA ILE A 247 12.13 -6.47 7.53
C ILE A 247 13.25 -5.55 8.01
N TYR A 248 14.45 -5.78 7.51
CA TYR A 248 15.62 -4.93 7.71
C TYR A 248 15.80 -4.04 6.49
N SER A 249 16.03 -2.76 6.68
CA SER A 249 16.03 -1.77 5.59
C SER A 249 17.20 -0.80 5.69
N ILE A 250 17.80 -0.48 4.54
CA ILE A 250 18.73 0.64 4.35
C ILE A 250 18.26 1.41 3.11
N LYS A 251 18.02 2.72 3.28
CA LYS A 251 17.47 3.61 2.26
C LYS A 251 18.41 4.77 1.99
N PHE A 252 18.48 5.18 0.73
CA PHE A 252 19.13 6.41 0.29
C PHE A 252 18.07 7.45 -0.11
N ASN A 253 18.05 8.59 0.56
CA ASN A 253 17.10 9.68 0.33
C ASN A 253 17.68 10.75 -0.61
N PHE A 254 16.88 11.21 -1.59
CA PHE A 254 17.26 12.22 -2.58
C PHE A 254 17.13 13.67 -2.07
#